data_AF-A0A1B8TB47-F1
#
_entry.id   AF-A0A1B8TB47-F1
#
_cell.length_a   1.000
_cell.length_b   1.000
_cell.length_c   1.000
_cell.angle_alpha   90.00
_cell.angle_beta   90.00
_cell.angle_gamma   90.00
#
_symmetry.space_group_name_H-M   'P 1'
#
loop_
_entity.id
_entity.type
_entity.pdbx_description
1 polymer ?
#
loop_
_entity_poly.entity_id
_entity_poly.type
_entity_poly.pdbx_seq_one_letter_code
_entity_poly.pdbx_strand_id
1 'polypeptide(L)' 'MSVDNLIKMANQIGQYFSTESNHDLAVQGVQQHLQNFWTPAMRRELKDWQEQHPGDELHALVRAALAENVV' A
#
# COMPACT_ATOMS: atom_id res chain seq x y z
N MET A 1 -8.66 -13.68 -3.31
CA MET A 1 -9.13 -12.39 -3.88
C MET A 1 -8.45 -12.22 -5.23
N SER A 2 -8.97 -11.37 -6.12
CA SER A 2 -8.18 -10.94 -7.28
C SER A 2 -7.27 -9.78 -6.90
N VAL A 3 -6.15 -9.64 -7.62
CA VAL A 3 -5.20 -8.54 -7.44
C VAL A 3 -5.86 -7.17 -7.62
N ASP A 4 -6.80 -7.04 -8.56
CA ASP A 4 -7.56 -5.80 -8.79
C ASP A 4 -8.32 -5.33 -7.53
N ASN A 5 -8.86 -6.28 -6.76
CA ASN A 5 -9.54 -5.95 -5.51
C ASN A 5 -8.54 -5.53 -4.43
N LEU A 6 -7.35 -6.13 -4.38
CA LEU A 6 -6.29 -5.68 -3.47
C LEU A 6 -5.85 -4.26 -3.80
N ILE A 7 -5.61 -3.96 -5.09
CA ILE A 7 -5.24 -2.63 -5.57
C ILE A 7 -6.30 -1.60 -5.16
N LYS A 8 -7.58 -1.89 -5.43
CA LYS A 8 -8.69 -1.03 -5.04
C LYS A 8 -8.71 -0.73 -3.54
N MET A 9 -8.60 -1.77 -2.70
CA MET A 9 -8.59 -1.59 -1.24
C MET A 9 -7.35 -0.81 -0.77
N ALA A 10 -6.17 -1.12 -1.32
CA ALA A 10 -4.94 -0.41 -0.99
C ALA A 10 -5.05 1.09 -1.33
N ASN A 11 -5.62 1.42 -2.48
CA ASN A 11 -5.85 2.81 -2.89
C ASN A 11 -6.82 3.54 -1.98
N GLN A 12 -7.87 2.87 -1.50
CA GLN A 12 -8.79 3.45 -0.51
C GLN A 12 -8.07 3.76 0.81
N ILE A 13 -7.18 2.88 1.25
CA ILE A 13 -6.33 3.11 2.43
C ILE A 13 -5.39 4.30 2.18
N GLY A 14 -4.73 4.35 1.03
CA GLY A 14 -3.87 5.47 0.63
C GLY A 14 -4.63 6.80 0.62
N GLN A 15 -5.84 6.82 0.07
CA GLN A 15 -6.70 7.99 0.03
C GLN A 15 -7.15 8.45 1.43
N TYR A 16 -7.37 7.52 2.37
CA TYR A 16 -7.69 7.86 3.75
C TYR A 16 -6.52 8.58 4.44
N PHE A 17 -5.30 8.03 4.32
CA PHE A 17 -4.10 8.61 4.92
C PHE A 17 -3.58 9.86 4.18
N SER A 18 -4.09 10.19 2.99
CA SER A 18 -3.70 11.41 2.28
C SER A 18 -4.17 12.70 2.97
N THR A 19 -4.97 12.59 4.03
CA THR A 19 -5.39 13.71 4.88
C THR A 19 -4.32 14.12 5.90
N GLU A 20 -3.35 13.23 6.17
CA GLU A 20 -2.20 13.54 7.01
C GLU A 20 -1.25 14.49 6.26
N SER A 21 -0.91 15.61 6.91
CA SER A 21 -0.08 16.66 6.29
C SER A 21 1.40 16.28 6.25
N ASN A 22 1.84 15.43 7.18
CA ASN A 22 3.19 14.89 7.17
C ASN A 22 3.26 13.63 6.30
N HIS A 23 3.99 13.72 5.19
CA HIS A 23 4.13 12.63 4.23
C HIS A 23 4.65 11.33 4.88
N ASP A 24 5.67 11.42 5.72
CA ASP A 24 6.29 10.23 6.34
C ASP A 24 5.31 9.54 7.30
N LEU A 25 4.54 10.32 8.07
CA LEU A 25 3.47 9.79 8.91
C LEU A 25 2.35 9.15 8.10
N ALA A 26 2.01 9.73 6.94
CA ALA A 26 1.00 9.17 6.04
C ALA A 26 1.46 7.81 5.47
N VAL A 27 2.72 7.72 5.03
CA VAL A 27 3.32 6.46 4.54
C VAL A 27 3.35 5.40 5.64
N GLN A 28 3.82 5.77 6.84
CA GLN A 28 3.85 4.88 7.99
C GLN A 28 2.43 4.40 8.38
N GLY A 29 1.44 5.28 8.32
CA GLY A 29 0.04 4.94 8.58
C GLY A 29 -0.50 3.88 7.63
N VAL A 30 -0.24 4.02 6.33
CA VAL A 30 -0.59 3.00 5.32
C VAL A 30 0.13 1.69 5.61
N GLN A 31 1.44 1.73 5.87
CA GLN A 31 2.24 0.54 6.15
C GLN A 31 1.69 -0.23 7.37
N GLN A 32 1.44 0.46 8.48
CA GLN A 32 0.91 -0.12 9.71
C GLN A 32 -0.49 -0.71 9.50
N HIS A 33 -1.34 -0.04 8.73
CA HIS A 33 -2.68 -0.55 8.41
C HIS A 33 -2.59 -1.87 7.64
N LEU A 34 -1.77 -1.92 6.58
CA LEU A 34 -1.56 -3.15 5.83
C LEU A 34 -1.00 -4.27 6.72
N GLN A 35 -0.04 -3.97 7.60
CA GLN A 35 0.52 -4.97 8.53
C GLN A 35 -0.51 -5.53 9.52
N ASN A 36 -1.39 -4.67 10.05
CA ASN A 36 -2.35 -5.06 11.09
C ASN A 36 -3.54 -5.82 10.53
N PHE A 37 -4.00 -5.48 9.33
CA PHE A 37 -5.27 -5.97 8.80
C PHE A 37 -5.13 -6.94 7.62
N TRP A 38 -3.98 -6.95 6.93
CA TRP A 38 -3.78 -7.83 5.78
C TRP A 38 -2.91 -9.04 6.14
N THR A 39 -3.25 -10.17 5.54
CA THR A 39 -2.42 -11.37 5.66
C THR A 39 -1.06 -11.16 4.97
N PRO A 40 0.00 -11.90 5.37
CA PRO A 40 1.28 -11.85 4.68
C PRO A 40 1.18 -12.15 3.17
N ALA A 41 0.27 -13.05 2.76
CA ALA A 41 0.05 -13.40 1.37
C ALA A 41 -0.48 -12.22 0.55
N MET A 42 -1.49 -11.49 1.06
CA MET A 42 -2.04 -10.31 0.38
C MET A 42 -0.98 -9.21 0.18
N ARG A 43 -0.12 -8.99 1.19
CA ARG A 43 0.96 -8.00 1.12
C ARG A 43 2.01 -8.39 0.08
N ARG A 44 2.36 -9.68 0.01
CA ARG A 44 3.28 -10.20 -1.01
C ARG A 44 2.68 -10.07 -2.41
N GLU A 45 1.43 -10.47 -2.61
CA GLU A 45 0.74 -10.37 -3.89
C GLU A 45 0.70 -8.91 -4.41
N LEU A 46 0.40 -7.95 -3.55
CA LEU A 46 0.40 -6.53 -3.92
C LEU A 46 1.81 -6.01 -4.26
N LYS A 47 2.83 -6.43 -3.50
CA LYS A 47 4.23 -6.07 -3.76
C LYS A 47 4.72 -6.65 -5.08
N ASP A 48 4.49 -7.94 -5.31
CA ASP A 48 4.86 -8.63 -6.54
C ASP A 48 4.18 -7.98 -7.75
N TRP A 49 2.91 -7.57 -7.60
CA TRP A 49 2.19 -6.84 -8.63
C TRP A 49 2.82 -5.47 -8.92
N GLN A 50 3.18 -4.70 -7.88
CA GLN A 50 3.83 -3.38 -8.04
C GLN A 50 5.17 -3.49 -8.77
N GLU A 51 5.97 -4.51 -8.47
CA GLU A 51 7.26 -4.74 -9.13
C GLU A 51 7.09 -5.05 -10.63
N GLN A 52 6.00 -5.70 -11.01
CA GLN A 52 5.65 -6.01 -12.40
C GLN A 52 4.99 -4.84 -13.14
N HIS A 53 4.36 -3.92 -12.43
CA HIS A 53 3.60 -2.79 -12.98
C HIS A 53 4.08 -1.46 -12.39
N PRO A 54 5.28 -0.99 -12.78
CA PRO A 54 5.84 0.24 -12.24
C PRO A 54 5.03 1.46 -12.72
N GLY A 55 4.17 1.97 -11.84
CA GLY A 55 3.48 3.25 -12.01
C GLY A 55 2.16 3.15 -12.77
N ASP A 56 1.06 3.20 -12.01
CA ASP A 56 -0.05 4.18 -12.17
C ASP A 56 -1.36 3.70 -11.54
N GLU A 57 -1.52 2.41 -11.22
CA GLU A 57 -2.73 1.97 -10.50
C GLU A 57 -2.65 2.13 -8.99
N LEU A 58 -1.45 2.19 -8.39
CA LEU A 58 -1.32 2.34 -6.94
C LEU A 58 -1.14 3.79 -6.52
N HIS A 59 -1.90 4.19 -5.51
CA HIS A 59 -1.79 5.48 -4.83
C HIS A 59 -0.35 5.72 -4.37
N ALA A 60 0.15 6.96 -4.47
CA ALA A 60 1.54 7.30 -4.16
C ALA A 60 1.99 6.84 -2.76
N LEU A 61 1.13 7.05 -1.75
CA LEU A 61 1.40 6.58 -0.38
C LEU A 61 1.50 5.05 -0.26
N VAL A 62 0.73 4.30 -1.05
CA VAL A 62 0.80 2.83 -1.06
C VAL A 62 2.11 2.37 -1.69
N ARG A 63 2.52 2.99 -2.80
CA ARG A 63 3.79 2.71 -3.45
C ARG A 63 4.98 2.95 -2.54
N ALA A 64 4.95 4.07 -1.81
CA ALA A 64 5.96 4.40 -0.82
C ALA A 64 5.99 3.38 0.33
N ALA A 65 4.82 3.03 0.88
CA ALA A 65 4.70 2.07 1.98
C ALA A 65 5.18 0.65 1.60
N LEU A 66 5.08 0.27 0.32
CA LEU A 66 5.56 -1.01 -0.20
C LEU A 66 7.06 -1.01 -0.57
N ALA A 67 7.64 0.17 -0.80
CA ALA A 67 9.06 0.33 -1.10
C ALA A 67 9.95 0.31 0.14
N GLU A 68 9.43 0.71 1.31
CA GLU A 68 10.15 0.62 2.57
C GLU A 68 10.22 -0.85 3.05
N ASN A 69 11.45 -1.38 3.10
CA ASN A 69 11.70 -2.70 3.68
C ASN A 69 11.38 -2.66 5.18
N VAL A 70 10.33 -3.39 5.56
CA VAL A 70 10.08 -3.76 6.96
C VAL A 70 11.23 -4.67 7.37
N VAL A 71 12.17 -4.13 8.15
CA VAL A 71 13.29 -4.86 8.76
C VAL A 71 12.75 -5.85 9.79
#